data_AF-A0A847FB54-F1
#
_entry.id   AF-A0A847FB54-F1
#
_cell.length_a   1.000
_cell.length_b   1.000
_cell.length_c   1.000
_cell.angle_alpha   90.00
_cell.angle_beta   90.00
_cell.angle_gamma   90.00
#
_symmetry.space_group_name_H-M   'P 1'
#
loop_
_entity.id
_entity.type
_entity.pdbx_description
1 polymer ?
#
loop_
_entity_poly.entity_id
_entity_poly.type
_entity_poly.pdbx_seq_one_letter_code
_entity_poly.pdbx_strand_id
1 'polypeptide(L)'
;VSIFGIGGGLSLYEGIAHMRHVAPEAVLFDPTVNYIVLGLAMLVEGWSFSVAFKQFNKARGSKGAWSYIKGAKDPSVFTVVLEDSAAMLGLLFALAGVFFGHLFKNPYLDGAASVAIGLLLMSVAFILAFESKSLLLGEGVDDSTLKDIKSRVTAVPAVERAGKILTMYIGPHNLLVNLDVCFKPGITDAEMHTAIQNIEKNIREVYPECSRIYIESQALAPESRQECT
;
A
#
# COMPACT_ATOMS: atom_id res chain seq x y z
N VAL A 1 -2.60 5.89 -9.32
CA VAL A 1 -3.98 6.25 -8.88
C VAL A 1 -4.71 7.09 -9.92
N SER A 2 -4.23 8.29 -10.29
CA SER A 2 -4.97 9.22 -11.16
C SER A 2 -5.26 8.66 -12.56
N ILE A 3 -4.32 7.92 -13.17
CA ILE A 3 -4.53 7.28 -14.48
C ILE A 3 -5.71 6.31 -14.42
N PHE A 4 -5.78 5.44 -13.41
CA PHE A 4 -6.91 4.53 -13.21
C PHE A 4 -8.22 5.24 -12.91
N GLY A 5 -8.20 6.30 -12.10
CA GLY A 5 -9.39 7.07 -11.80
C GLY A 5 -9.97 7.76 -13.04
N ILE A 6 -9.12 8.42 -13.82
CA ILE A 6 -9.52 9.10 -15.06
C ILE A 6 -9.94 8.08 -16.12
N GLY A 7 -9.12 7.05 -16.37
CA GLY A 7 -9.42 6.01 -17.34
C GLY A 7 -10.70 5.23 -17.00
N GLY A 8 -10.90 4.92 -15.72
CA GLY A 8 -12.13 4.28 -15.23
C GLY A 8 -13.35 5.18 -15.41
N GLY A 9 -13.22 6.48 -15.12
CA GLY A 9 -14.26 7.48 -15.35
C GLY A 9 -14.66 7.60 -16.82
N LEU A 10 -13.67 7.69 -17.72
CA LEU A 10 -13.90 7.74 -19.16
C LEU A 10 -14.56 6.46 -19.68
N SER A 11 -14.06 5.29 -19.31
CA SER A 11 -14.61 4.00 -19.74
C SER A 11 -16.05 3.80 -19.26
N LEU A 12 -16.36 4.20 -18.03
CA LEU A 12 -17.72 4.19 -17.49
C LEU A 12 -18.64 5.14 -18.27
N TYR A 13 -18.17 6.37 -18.53
CA TYR A 13 -18.92 7.37 -19.28
C TYR A 13 -19.22 6.90 -20.71
N GLU A 14 -18.20 6.42 -21.42
CA GLU A 14 -18.33 5.90 -22.79
C GLU A 14 -19.27 4.69 -22.83
N GLY A 15 -19.15 3.74 -21.90
CA GLY A 15 -20.04 2.59 -21.83
C GLY A 15 -21.51 2.97 -21.62
N ILE A 16 -21.79 3.89 -20.70
CA ILE A 16 -23.16 4.40 -20.47
C ILE A 16 -23.66 5.19 -21.68
N ALA A 17 -22.82 6.05 -22.25
CA ALA A 17 -23.18 6.83 -23.44
C ALA A 17 -23.49 5.93 -24.63
N HIS A 18 -22.68 4.87 -24.84
CA HIS A 18 -22.87 3.89 -25.89
C HIS A 18 -24.22 3.18 -25.72
N MET A 19 -24.52 2.64 -24.54
CA MET A 19 -25.82 1.99 -24.29
C MET A 19 -27.02 2.93 -24.45
N ARG A 20 -26.87 4.23 -24.20
CA ARG A 20 -27.97 5.21 -24.37
C ARG A 20 -28.21 5.63 -25.82
N HIS A 21 -27.19 5.64 -26.67
CA HIS A 21 -27.26 6.16 -28.04
C HIS A 21 -27.16 5.08 -29.12
N VAL A 22 -26.96 3.82 -28.75
CA VAL A 22 -27.00 2.70 -29.69
C VAL A 22 -28.40 2.60 -30.30
N ALA A 23 -28.48 2.87 -31.61
CA ALA A 23 -29.68 2.62 -32.39
C ALA A 23 -29.91 1.09 -32.50
N PRO A 24 -31.17 0.60 -32.47
CA PRO A 24 -31.48 -0.82 -32.62
C PRO A 24 -30.93 -1.50 -33.89
N GLU A 25 -30.52 -0.71 -34.89
CA GLU A 25 -29.97 -1.16 -36.18
C GLU A 25 -28.48 -0.83 -36.35
N ALA A 26 -27.75 -0.57 -35.25
CA ALA A 26 -26.32 -0.29 -35.33
C ALA A 26 -25.58 -1.44 -36.04
N VAL A 27 -25.04 -1.14 -37.22
CA VAL A 27 -24.28 -2.10 -38.03
C VAL A 27 -22.97 -2.38 -37.29
N LEU A 28 -22.85 -3.60 -36.76
CA LEU A 28 -21.60 -4.09 -36.20
C LEU A 28 -20.58 -4.24 -37.34
N PHE A 29 -19.54 -3.40 -37.33
CA PHE A 29 -18.43 -3.48 -38.28
C PHE A 29 -17.57 -4.73 -38.04
N ASP A 30 -16.70 -5.06 -38.99
CA ASP A 30 -15.79 -6.20 -38.85
C ASP A 30 -14.90 -6.07 -37.59
N PRO A 31 -15.03 -6.98 -36.59
CA PRO A 31 -14.27 -6.91 -35.34
C PRO A 31 -12.84 -7.46 -35.46
N THR A 32 -12.39 -7.87 -36.65
CA THR A 32 -11.09 -8.50 -36.86
C THR A 32 -9.95 -7.65 -36.28
N VAL A 33 -9.98 -6.32 -36.48
CA VAL A 33 -8.96 -5.42 -35.92
C VAL A 33 -8.99 -5.41 -34.39
N ASN A 34 -10.19 -5.39 -33.79
CA ASN A 34 -10.33 -5.42 -32.32
C ASN A 34 -9.72 -6.70 -31.74
N TYR A 35 -9.96 -7.85 -32.36
CA TYR A 35 -9.38 -9.11 -31.91
C TYR A 35 -7.86 -9.15 -32.04
N ILE A 36 -7.30 -8.61 -33.13
CA ILE A 36 -5.85 -8.53 -33.32
C ILE A 36 -5.23 -7.64 -32.24
N VAL A 37 -5.79 -6.46 -31.99
CA VAL A 37 -5.29 -5.52 -30.97
C VAL A 37 -5.40 -6.12 -29.57
N LEU A 38 -6.54 -6.70 -29.22
CA LEU A 38 -6.75 -7.36 -27.92
C LEU A 38 -5.82 -8.56 -27.73
N GLY A 39 -5.64 -9.37 -28.77
CA GLY A 39 -4.72 -10.51 -28.75
C GLY A 39 -3.27 -10.07 -28.54
N LEU A 40 -2.81 -9.08 -29.27
CA LEU A 40 -1.46 -8.54 -29.12
C LEU A 40 -1.26 -7.91 -27.74
N ALA A 41 -2.23 -7.13 -27.26
CA ALA A 41 -2.22 -6.54 -25.93
C ALA A 41 -2.13 -7.62 -24.84
N MET A 42 -2.97 -8.66 -24.91
CA MET A 42 -2.92 -9.78 -23.95
C MET A 42 -1.58 -10.51 -23.94
N LEU A 43 -0.89 -10.63 -25.08
CA LEU A 43 0.43 -11.25 -25.14
C LEU A 43 1.51 -10.38 -24.48
N VAL A 44 1.54 -9.09 -24.79
CA VAL A 44 2.52 -8.15 -24.23
C VAL A 44 2.27 -7.96 -22.73
N GLU A 45 1.02 -7.68 -22.35
CA GLU A 45 0.61 -7.47 -20.98
C GLU A 45 0.78 -8.76 -20.15
N GLY A 46 0.41 -9.91 -20.71
CA GLY A 46 0.57 -11.20 -20.05
C GLY A 46 2.04 -11.53 -19.76
N TRP A 47 2.96 -11.12 -20.64
CA TRP A 47 4.39 -11.25 -20.37
C TRP A 47 4.84 -10.33 -19.23
N SER A 48 4.46 -9.04 -19.26
CA SER A 48 4.75 -8.10 -18.17
C SER A 48 4.22 -8.62 -16.84
N PHE A 49 2.95 -9.02 -16.80
CA PHE A 49 2.29 -9.57 -15.63
C PHE A 49 3.02 -10.81 -15.10
N SER A 50 3.45 -11.73 -15.96
CA SER A 50 4.19 -12.91 -15.53
C SER A 50 5.51 -12.56 -14.84
N VAL A 51 6.20 -11.51 -15.31
CA VAL A 51 7.43 -11.04 -14.69
C VAL A 51 7.13 -10.39 -13.34
N ALA A 52 6.16 -9.48 -13.28
CA ALA A 52 5.74 -8.80 -12.05
C ALA A 52 5.27 -9.81 -10.99
N PHE A 53 4.43 -10.78 -11.39
CA PHE A 53 3.92 -11.82 -10.51
C PHE A 53 5.04 -12.71 -9.96
N LYS A 54 6.06 -13.03 -10.78
CA LYS A 54 7.24 -13.77 -10.32
C LYS A 54 8.05 -12.97 -9.30
N GLN A 55 8.22 -11.67 -9.49
CA GLN A 55 8.90 -10.80 -8.53
C GLN A 55 8.12 -10.70 -7.21
N PHE A 56 6.81 -10.51 -7.29
CA PHE A 56 5.92 -10.53 -6.13
C PHE A 56 5.97 -11.87 -5.39
N ASN A 57 5.95 -12.99 -6.11
CA ASN A 57 6.02 -14.32 -5.49
C ASN A 57 7.37 -14.58 -4.81
N LYS A 58 8.45 -14.05 -5.37
CA LYS A 58 9.77 -14.07 -4.72
C LYS A 58 9.80 -13.20 -3.47
N ALA A 59 9.18 -12.02 -3.49
CA ALA A 59 9.16 -11.08 -2.39
C ALA A 59 8.26 -11.52 -1.22
N ARG A 60 7.12 -12.15 -1.50
CA ARG A 60 6.18 -12.65 -0.49
C ARG A 60 6.63 -13.91 0.24
N GLY A 61 7.50 -14.72 -0.38
CA GLY A 61 7.95 -15.99 0.17
C GLY A 61 6.78 -16.92 0.51
N SER A 62 6.71 -17.38 1.77
CA SER A 62 5.66 -18.29 2.27
C SER A 62 4.41 -17.59 2.81
N LYS A 63 4.40 -16.26 2.97
CA LYS A 63 3.25 -15.50 3.51
C LYS A 63 2.06 -15.58 2.55
N GLY A 64 0.80 -15.47 3.00
CA GLY A 64 -0.37 -15.34 2.10
C GLY A 64 -0.39 -14.00 1.34
N ALA A 65 -1.07 -13.91 0.19
CA ALA A 65 -0.99 -12.71 -0.67
C ALA A 65 -1.55 -11.47 0.05
N TRP A 66 -2.73 -11.62 0.66
CA TRP A 66 -3.35 -10.58 1.47
C TRP A 66 -2.52 -10.18 2.69
N SER A 67 -1.92 -11.17 3.38
CA SER A 67 -1.06 -10.92 4.55
C SER A 67 0.24 -10.23 4.17
N TYR A 68 0.78 -10.49 2.97
CA TYR A 68 1.94 -9.78 2.48
C TYR A 68 1.60 -8.33 2.13
N ILE A 69 0.51 -8.10 1.39
CA ILE A 69 0.08 -6.73 1.02
C ILE A 69 -0.14 -5.87 2.27
N LYS A 70 -0.93 -6.36 3.24
CA LYS A 70 -1.21 -5.62 4.48
C LYS A 70 0.02 -5.38 5.37
N GLY A 71 1.07 -6.21 5.23
CA GLY A 71 2.29 -6.11 6.05
C GLY A 71 3.50 -5.57 5.29
N ALA A 72 3.36 -5.26 4.00
CA ALA A 72 4.45 -4.80 3.15
C ALA A 72 4.58 -3.28 3.25
N LYS A 73 5.72 -2.83 3.78
CA LYS A 73 6.05 -1.41 3.92
C LYS A 73 6.47 -0.75 2.59
N ASP A 74 6.73 -1.55 1.55
CA ASP A 74 7.01 -1.09 0.18
C ASP A 74 5.82 -1.41 -0.72
N PRO A 75 5.05 -0.39 -1.16
CA PRO A 75 3.88 -0.62 -1.98
C PRO A 75 4.20 -0.92 -3.45
N SER A 76 5.43 -0.70 -3.89
CA SER A 76 5.79 -0.69 -5.31
C SER A 76 5.56 -2.05 -5.97
N VAL A 77 5.98 -3.14 -5.32
CA VAL A 77 5.93 -4.50 -5.90
C VAL A 77 4.49 -4.98 -6.07
N PHE A 78 3.62 -4.78 -5.07
CA PHE A 78 2.23 -5.21 -5.20
C PHE A 78 1.40 -4.24 -6.05
N THR A 79 1.76 -2.96 -6.10
CA THR A 79 1.06 -1.96 -6.93
C THR A 79 1.16 -2.33 -8.41
N VAL A 80 2.37 -2.69 -8.88
CA VAL A 80 2.57 -3.14 -10.28
C VAL A 80 1.75 -4.40 -10.56
N VAL A 81 1.73 -5.38 -9.65
CA VAL A 81 0.92 -6.58 -9.85
C VAL A 81 -0.58 -6.28 -9.90
N LEU A 82 -1.08 -5.37 -9.06
CA LEU A 82 -2.49 -4.95 -9.10
C LEU A 82 -2.83 -4.23 -10.42
N GLU A 83 -1.93 -3.39 -10.91
CA GLU A 83 -2.05 -2.67 -12.19
C GLU A 83 -2.12 -3.65 -13.36
N ASP A 84 -1.12 -4.51 -13.54
CA ASP A 84 -1.08 -5.50 -14.61
C ASP A 84 -2.26 -6.48 -14.50
N SER A 85 -2.70 -6.84 -13.28
CA SER A 85 -3.89 -7.67 -13.07
C SER A 85 -5.17 -6.97 -13.57
N ALA A 86 -5.30 -5.68 -13.27
CA ALA A 86 -6.44 -4.88 -13.70
C ALA A 86 -6.46 -4.73 -15.22
N ALA A 87 -5.30 -4.54 -15.86
CA ALA A 87 -5.17 -4.50 -17.30
C ALA A 87 -5.58 -5.83 -17.94
N MET A 88 -5.08 -6.96 -17.43
CA MET A 88 -5.45 -8.29 -17.92
C MET A 88 -6.95 -8.59 -17.76
N LEU A 89 -7.55 -8.27 -16.61
CA LEU A 89 -9.00 -8.42 -16.40
C LEU A 89 -9.81 -7.48 -17.30
N GLY A 90 -9.34 -6.26 -17.52
CA GLY A 90 -9.97 -5.31 -18.43
C GLY A 90 -9.96 -5.82 -19.88
N LEU A 91 -8.84 -6.38 -20.33
CA LEU A 91 -8.72 -7.02 -21.64
C LEU A 91 -9.68 -8.22 -21.80
N LEU A 92 -9.86 -9.02 -20.73
CA LEU A 92 -10.83 -10.12 -20.73
C LEU A 92 -12.28 -9.60 -20.84
N PHE A 93 -12.63 -8.54 -20.13
CA PHE A 93 -13.95 -7.91 -20.26
C PHE A 93 -14.17 -7.33 -21.65
N ALA A 94 -13.19 -6.63 -22.22
CA ALA A 94 -13.27 -6.10 -23.58
C ALA A 94 -13.44 -7.23 -24.61
N LEU A 95 -12.64 -8.29 -24.50
CA LEU A 95 -12.73 -9.46 -25.39
C LEU A 95 -14.11 -10.12 -25.27
N ALA A 96 -14.61 -10.33 -24.06
CA ALA A 96 -15.92 -10.93 -23.83
C ALA A 96 -17.05 -10.04 -24.38
N GLY A 97 -16.97 -8.73 -24.17
CA GLY A 97 -17.93 -7.74 -24.67
C GLY A 97 -18.04 -7.77 -26.19
N VAL A 98 -16.90 -7.68 -26.88
CA VAL A 98 -16.83 -7.76 -28.35
C VAL A 98 -17.30 -9.14 -28.83
N PHE A 99 -16.79 -10.22 -28.24
CA PHE A 99 -17.13 -11.59 -28.67
C PHE A 99 -18.61 -11.89 -28.54
N PHE A 100 -19.20 -11.67 -27.37
CA PHE A 100 -20.63 -11.91 -27.16
C PHE A 100 -21.50 -10.88 -27.88
N GLY A 101 -21.05 -9.63 -28.00
CA GLY A 101 -21.72 -8.60 -28.78
C GLY A 101 -21.92 -9.02 -30.24
N HIS A 102 -20.89 -9.59 -30.86
CA HIS A 102 -20.97 -10.13 -32.22
C HIS A 102 -21.76 -11.45 -32.30
N LEU A 103 -21.56 -12.37 -31.35
CA LEU A 103 -22.23 -13.66 -31.34
C LEU A 103 -23.76 -13.51 -31.23
N PHE A 104 -24.22 -12.63 -30.34
CA PHE A 104 -25.65 -12.38 -30.11
C PHE A 104 -26.21 -11.23 -30.94
N LYS A 105 -25.37 -10.55 -31.75
CA LYS A 105 -25.72 -9.32 -32.48
C LYS A 105 -26.31 -8.25 -31.55
N ASN A 106 -25.73 -8.14 -30.36
CA ASN A 106 -26.21 -7.27 -29.30
C ASN A 106 -25.15 -6.20 -28.96
N PRO A 107 -25.25 -4.99 -29.53
CA PRO A 107 -24.31 -3.90 -29.28
C PRO A 107 -24.28 -3.40 -27.82
N TYR A 108 -25.30 -3.70 -27.01
CA TYR A 108 -25.30 -3.32 -25.59
C TYR A 108 -24.22 -4.06 -24.77
N LEU A 109 -23.76 -5.22 -25.23
CA LEU A 109 -22.76 -6.03 -24.51
C LEU A 109 -21.38 -5.37 -24.49
N ASP A 110 -21.01 -4.64 -25.54
CA ASP A 110 -19.76 -3.87 -25.59
C ASP A 110 -19.78 -2.66 -24.65
N GLY A 111 -20.92 -1.95 -24.61
CA GLY A 111 -21.17 -0.89 -23.63
C GLY A 111 -21.14 -1.40 -22.19
N ALA A 112 -21.73 -2.58 -21.93
CA ALA A 112 -21.69 -3.22 -20.61
C ALA A 112 -20.27 -3.62 -20.20
N ALA A 113 -19.46 -4.13 -21.14
CA ALA A 113 -18.05 -4.41 -20.90
C ALA A 113 -17.25 -3.15 -20.53
N SER A 114 -17.47 -2.04 -21.25
CA SER A 114 -16.87 -0.74 -20.91
C SER A 114 -17.26 -0.25 -19.51
N VAL A 115 -18.52 -0.42 -19.11
CA VAL A 115 -18.95 -0.12 -17.73
C VAL A 115 -18.23 -1.00 -16.70
N ALA A 116 -18.12 -2.30 -16.96
CA ALA A 116 -17.42 -3.22 -16.07
C ALA A 116 -15.93 -2.88 -15.93
N ILE A 117 -15.26 -2.52 -17.03
CA ILE A 117 -13.87 -2.03 -17.03
C ILE A 117 -13.78 -0.74 -16.20
N GLY A 118 -14.68 0.22 -16.41
CA GLY A 118 -14.73 1.46 -15.63
C GLY A 118 -14.79 1.23 -14.12
N LEU A 119 -15.69 0.34 -13.67
CA LEU A 119 -15.84 -0.02 -12.27
C LEU A 119 -14.60 -0.77 -11.73
N LEU A 120 -14.00 -1.64 -12.52
CA LEU A 120 -12.76 -2.33 -12.17
C LEU A 120 -11.63 -1.32 -11.90
N LEU A 121 -11.39 -0.41 -12.85
CA LEU A 121 -10.32 0.59 -12.74
C LEU A 121 -10.56 1.55 -11.57
N MET A 122 -11.80 1.99 -11.34
CA MET A 122 -12.14 2.82 -10.17
C MET A 122 -11.89 2.09 -8.86
N SER A 123 -12.22 0.80 -8.78
CA SER A 123 -11.99 -0.02 -7.58
C SER A 123 -10.49 -0.15 -7.28
N VAL A 124 -9.68 -0.39 -8.31
CA VAL A 124 -8.20 -0.44 -8.18
C VAL A 124 -7.65 0.92 -7.78
N ALA A 125 -8.12 2.00 -8.39
CA ALA A 125 -7.72 3.36 -8.02
C ALA A 125 -8.02 3.66 -6.55
N PHE A 126 -9.19 3.24 -6.06
CA PHE A 126 -9.60 3.41 -4.67
C PHE A 126 -8.70 2.64 -3.71
N ILE A 127 -8.42 1.37 -3.99
CA ILE A 127 -7.53 0.53 -3.18
C ILE A 127 -6.12 1.17 -3.09
N LEU A 128 -5.55 1.55 -4.24
CA LEU A 128 -4.22 2.17 -4.27
C LEU A 128 -4.19 3.52 -3.54
N ALA A 129 -5.26 4.32 -3.63
CA ALA A 129 -5.36 5.59 -2.92
C ALA A 129 -5.41 5.40 -1.40
N PHE A 130 -6.16 4.41 -0.92
CA PHE A 130 -6.31 4.13 0.50
C PHE A 130 -5.00 3.62 1.11
N GLU A 131 -4.32 2.72 0.41
CA GLU A 131 -3.05 2.14 0.88
C GLU A 131 -1.91 3.17 0.86
N SER A 132 -1.85 3.99 -0.20
CA SER A 132 -0.88 5.09 -0.28
C SER A 132 -1.09 6.12 0.83
N LYS A 133 -2.34 6.35 1.25
CA LYS A 133 -2.67 7.27 2.33
C LYS A 133 -2.14 6.77 3.68
N SER A 134 -2.19 5.47 3.99
CA SER A 134 -1.68 4.94 5.27
C SER A 134 -0.19 5.27 5.47
N LEU A 135 0.60 5.03 4.41
CA LEU A 135 2.03 5.33 4.41
C LEU A 135 2.32 6.84 4.49
N LEU A 136 1.52 7.67 3.81
CA LEU A 136 1.66 9.13 3.85
C LEU A 136 1.25 9.75 5.18
N LEU A 137 0.38 9.09 5.94
CA LEU A 137 -0.05 9.53 7.28
C LEU A 137 0.95 9.16 8.38
N GLY A 138 2.04 8.45 8.05
CA GLY A 138 3.08 8.09 9.01
C GLY A 138 2.70 6.89 9.86
N GLU A 139 2.36 5.78 9.20
CA GLU A 139 2.11 4.50 9.88
C GLU A 139 3.28 4.16 10.82
N GLY A 140 2.96 3.84 12.07
CA GLY A 140 3.92 3.45 13.10
C GLY A 140 4.26 1.97 13.04
N VAL A 141 5.11 1.52 13.95
CA VAL A 141 5.32 0.09 14.16
C VAL A 141 4.08 -0.54 14.81
N ASP A 142 3.91 -1.84 14.63
CA ASP A 142 2.82 -2.58 15.27
C ASP A 142 2.98 -2.62 16.80
N ASP A 143 1.87 -2.89 17.51
CA ASP A 143 1.83 -2.91 18.98
C ASP A 143 2.83 -3.88 19.62
N SER A 144 3.18 -4.98 18.95
CA SER A 144 4.14 -5.94 19.49
C SER A 144 5.56 -5.39 19.45
N THR A 145 5.91 -4.73 18.34
CA THR A 145 7.17 -3.99 18.18
C THR A 145 7.25 -2.82 19.16
N LEU A 146 6.18 -2.04 19.35
CA LEU A 146 6.14 -0.96 20.35
C LEU A 146 6.43 -1.47 21.77
N LYS A 147 5.83 -2.60 22.16
CA LYS A 147 6.04 -3.22 23.47
C LYS A 147 7.47 -3.72 23.66
N ASP A 148 8.05 -4.32 22.64
CA ASP A 148 9.44 -4.79 22.68
C ASP A 148 10.43 -3.62 22.81
N ILE A 149 10.26 -2.55 22.01
CA ILE A 149 11.07 -1.32 22.13
C ILE A 149 10.96 -0.77 23.56
N LYS A 150 9.74 -0.67 24.11
CA LYS A 150 9.52 -0.21 25.49
C LYS A 150 10.26 -1.07 26.51
N SER A 151 10.17 -2.39 26.38
CA SER A 151 10.83 -3.33 27.28
C SER A 151 12.36 -3.17 27.26
N ARG A 152 12.95 -3.01 26.07
CA ARG A 152 14.40 -2.78 25.89
C ARG A 152 14.87 -1.49 26.51
N VAL A 153 14.11 -0.41 26.36
CA VAL A 153 14.41 0.89 26.99
C VAL A 153 14.38 0.75 28.52
N THR A 154 13.35 0.09 29.07
CA THR A 154 13.23 -0.11 30.52
C THR A 154 14.27 -1.08 31.11
N ALA A 155 14.91 -1.92 30.29
CA ALA A 155 15.95 -2.83 30.74
C ALA A 155 17.30 -2.12 31.00
N VAL A 156 17.46 -0.88 30.54
CA VAL A 156 18.70 -0.10 30.76
C VAL A 156 18.76 0.36 32.23
N PRO A 157 19.83 0.03 32.99
CA PRO A 157 19.86 0.26 34.45
C PRO A 157 19.66 1.72 34.89
N ALA A 158 20.03 2.70 34.07
CA ALA A 158 19.88 4.13 34.36
C ALA A 158 18.45 4.65 34.12
N VAL A 159 17.59 3.87 33.48
CA VAL A 159 16.19 4.24 33.17
C VAL A 159 15.30 3.86 34.34
N GLU A 160 14.46 4.79 34.78
CA GLU A 160 13.38 4.55 35.75
C GLU A 160 12.11 4.10 35.01
N ARG A 161 11.75 4.80 33.93
CA ARG A 161 10.55 4.51 33.14
C ARG A 161 10.70 4.98 31.69
N ALA A 162 10.15 4.20 30.76
CA ALA A 162 9.91 4.63 29.38
C ALA A 162 8.52 5.28 29.27
N GLY A 163 8.48 6.52 28.81
CA GLY A 163 7.26 7.29 28.59
C GLY A 163 6.58 6.96 27.26
N LYS A 164 6.10 8.00 26.56
CA LYS A 164 5.41 7.82 25.27
C LYS A 164 6.44 7.46 24.20
N ILE A 165 6.08 6.49 23.35
CA ILE A 165 6.86 6.12 22.17
C ILE A 165 5.99 6.44 20.95
N LEU A 166 6.48 7.33 20.10
CA LEU A 166 5.88 7.68 18.83
C LEU A 166 6.77 7.14 17.72
N THR A 167 6.18 6.43 16.77
CA THR A 167 6.91 5.87 15.65
C THR A 167 6.23 6.21 14.35
N MET A 168 7.00 6.41 13.29
CA MET A 168 6.49 6.58 11.94
C MET A 168 7.51 6.09 10.92
N TYR A 169 7.03 5.46 9.85
CA TYR A 169 7.85 5.19 8.68
C TYR A 169 7.98 6.44 7.79
N ILE A 170 9.21 6.79 7.43
CA ILE A 170 9.56 7.82 6.45
C ILE A 170 10.02 7.12 5.16
N GLY A 171 9.06 6.61 4.41
CA GLY A 171 9.32 5.70 3.30
C GLY A 171 9.57 4.25 3.77
N PRO A 172 9.96 3.34 2.85
CA PRO A 172 9.83 1.90 3.08
C PRO A 172 10.83 1.31 4.09
N HIS A 173 11.96 2.00 4.34
CA HIS A 173 13.08 1.46 5.11
C HIS A 173 13.60 2.40 6.21
N ASN A 174 12.94 3.54 6.45
CA ASN A 174 13.35 4.47 7.49
C ASN A 174 12.27 4.54 8.55
N LEU A 175 12.58 4.02 9.73
CA LEU A 175 11.75 4.14 10.91
C LEU A 175 12.28 5.30 11.77
N LEU A 176 11.40 6.28 12.01
CA LEU A 176 11.59 7.31 13.01
C LEU A 176 11.00 6.84 14.33
N VAL A 177 11.79 6.91 15.40
CA VAL A 177 11.36 6.63 16.77
C VAL A 177 11.62 7.85 17.65
N ASN A 178 10.56 8.39 18.22
CA ASN A 178 10.64 9.40 19.28
C ASN A 178 10.24 8.73 20.58
N LEU A 179 11.08 8.82 21.60
CA LEU A 179 10.79 8.25 22.91
C LEU A 179 11.09 9.21 24.05
N ASP A 180 10.18 9.24 25.01
CA ASP A 180 10.38 9.90 26.29
C ASP A 180 11.05 8.93 27.26
N VAL A 181 12.13 9.36 27.91
CA VAL A 181 12.83 8.55 28.92
C VAL A 181 12.91 9.32 30.23
N CYS A 182 12.43 8.70 31.30
CA CYS A 182 12.66 9.14 32.67
C CYS A 182 13.88 8.38 33.21
N PHE A 183 14.95 9.11 33.51
CA PHE A 183 16.14 8.55 34.13
C PHE A 183 16.04 8.56 35.65
N LYS A 184 16.79 7.66 36.31
CA LYS A 184 16.82 7.58 37.78
C LYS A 184 17.35 8.88 38.41
N PRO A 185 16.88 9.27 39.60
CA PRO A 185 17.41 10.41 40.32
C PRO A 185 18.90 10.24 40.64
N GLY A 186 19.67 11.33 40.53
CA GLY A 186 21.08 11.35 40.94
C GLY A 186 22.07 10.76 39.93
N ILE A 187 21.63 10.44 38.70
CA ILE A 187 22.57 10.11 37.62
C ILE A 187 23.34 11.35 37.15
N THR A 188 24.58 11.15 36.75
CA THR A 188 25.41 12.19 36.15
C THR A 188 25.11 12.36 34.66
N ASP A 189 25.47 13.51 34.08
CA ASP A 189 25.32 13.75 32.64
C ASP A 189 26.08 12.70 31.80
N ALA A 190 27.24 12.25 32.27
CA ALA A 190 28.03 11.21 31.62
C ALA A 190 27.32 9.85 31.60
N GLU A 191 26.69 9.47 32.71
CA GLU A 191 25.88 8.24 32.80
C GLU A 191 24.63 8.34 31.93
N MET A 192 23.99 9.50 31.87
CA MET A 192 22.85 9.77 31.00
C MET A 192 23.23 9.60 29.52
N HIS A 193 24.33 10.21 29.09
CA HIS A 193 24.84 10.07 27.72
C HIS A 193 25.16 8.60 27.38
N THR A 194 25.78 7.87 28.32
CA THR A 194 26.07 6.45 28.14
C THR A 194 24.78 5.61 28.02
N ALA A 195 23.77 5.93 28.82
CA ALA A 195 22.47 5.26 28.76
C ALA A 195 21.76 5.52 27.42
N ILE A 196 21.74 6.76 26.94
CA ILE A 196 21.20 7.13 25.62
C ILE A 196 21.89 6.35 24.50
N GLN A 197 23.22 6.30 24.49
CA GLN A 197 23.98 5.53 23.49
C GLN A 197 23.64 4.04 23.54
N ASN A 198 23.51 3.46 24.73
CA ASN A 198 23.12 2.06 24.90
C ASN A 198 21.70 1.79 24.40
N ILE A 199 20.75 2.69 24.69
CA ILE A 199 19.37 2.59 24.18
C ILE A 199 19.38 2.61 22.65
N GLU A 200 20.02 3.61 22.03
CA GLU A 200 20.10 3.72 20.57
C GLU A 200 20.72 2.47 19.93
N LYS A 201 21.82 1.99 20.51
CA LYS A 201 22.53 0.80 20.03
C LYS A 201 21.63 -0.44 20.10
N ASN A 202 21.03 -0.70 21.25
CA ASN A 202 20.16 -1.86 21.46
C ASN A 202 18.96 -1.85 20.51
N ILE A 203 18.37 -0.67 20.24
CA ILE A 203 17.26 -0.56 19.29
C ILE A 203 17.75 -0.81 17.86
N ARG A 204 18.86 -0.21 17.42
CA ARG A 204 19.40 -0.38 16.05
C ARG A 204 19.88 -1.81 15.77
N GLU A 205 20.38 -2.52 16.77
CA GLU A 205 20.79 -3.92 16.62
C GLU A 205 19.62 -4.85 16.31
N VAL A 206 18.43 -4.56 16.86
CA VAL A 206 17.24 -5.41 16.68
C VAL A 206 16.37 -4.92 15.52
N TYR A 207 16.32 -3.60 15.31
CA TYR A 207 15.55 -2.93 14.27
C TYR A 207 16.48 -2.13 13.37
N PRO A 208 17.15 -2.76 12.39
CA PRO A 208 18.06 -2.08 11.47
C PRO A 208 17.39 -0.96 10.66
N GLU A 209 16.07 -1.01 10.49
CA GLU A 209 15.29 0.06 9.84
C GLU A 209 15.18 1.34 10.68
N CYS A 210 15.53 1.34 11.98
CA CYS A 210 15.55 2.54 12.84
C CYS A 210 16.67 3.51 12.42
N SER A 211 16.41 4.30 11.39
CA SER A 211 17.38 5.27 10.88
C SER A 211 17.47 6.54 11.73
N ARG A 212 16.42 6.89 12.48
CA ARG A 212 16.41 8.05 13.38
C ARG A 212 15.75 7.72 14.71
N ILE A 213 16.46 8.00 15.80
CA ILE A 213 15.99 7.85 17.17
C ILE A 213 16.17 9.20 17.87
N TYR A 214 15.07 9.79 18.34
CA TYR A 214 15.10 10.98 19.19
C TYR A 214 14.69 10.59 20.59
N ILE A 215 15.55 10.89 21.56
CA ILE A 215 15.31 10.61 22.97
C ILE A 215 15.13 11.95 23.68
N GLU A 216 13.93 12.18 24.19
CA GLU A 216 13.65 13.31 25.07
C GLU A 216 13.86 12.89 26.52
N SER A 217 14.77 13.57 27.21
CA SER A 217 14.96 13.40 28.64
C SER A 217 13.97 14.31 29.38
N GLN A 218 12.85 13.73 29.83
CA GLN A 218 11.94 14.47 30.69
C GLN A 218 12.54 14.60 32.09
N ALA A 219 12.98 15.82 32.44
CA ALA A 219 13.02 16.22 33.84
C ALA A 219 11.57 16.29 34.32
N LEU A 220 11.24 15.65 35.44
CA LEU A 220 9.90 15.64 36.05
C LEU A 220 9.39 17.08 36.24
N ALA A 221 8.69 17.63 35.24
CA ALA A 221 7.90 18.83 35.42
C ALA A 221 6.70 18.49 36.32
N PRO A 222 6.36 19.30 37.34
CA PRO A 222 5.33 18.95 38.32
C PRO A 222 3.91 18.74 37.78
N GLU A 223 3.63 19.11 36.53
CA GLU A 223 2.28 19.15 35.97
C GLU A 223 1.83 17.83 35.32
N SER A 224 2.71 16.85 35.07
CA SER A 224 2.35 15.58 34.40
C SER A 224 1.82 14.48 35.34
N ARG A 225 1.31 14.86 36.52
CA ARG A 225 0.71 13.92 37.48
C ARG A 225 -0.72 13.50 37.13
N GLN A 226 -1.37 14.15 36.16
CA GLN A 226 -2.81 13.95 35.91
C GLN A 226 -3.18 13.11 34.68
N GLU A 227 -2.24 12.79 33.78
CA GLU A 227 -2.52 11.89 32.65
C GLU A 227 -1.91 10.47 32.83
N CYS A 228 -1.57 10.10 34.07
CA CYS A 228 -1.05 8.78 34.43
C CYS A 228 -2.11 7.91 35.14
N THR A 229 -3.19 7.58 34.43
CA THR A 229 -4.02 6.37 34.66
C THR A 229 -4.25 5.67 33.34
#